data_AF-A0A5C5YQD6-F1
#
_entry.id   AF-A0A5C5YQD6-F1
#
_cell.length_a   1.000
_cell.length_b   1.000
_cell.length_c   1.000
_cell.angle_alpha   90.00
_cell.angle_beta   90.00
_cell.angle_gamma   90.00
#
_symmetry.space_group_name_H-M   'P 1'
#
loop_
_entity.id
_entity.type
_entity.pdbx_description
1 polymer ?
#
loop_
_entity_poly.entity_id
_entity_poly.type
_entity_poly.pdbx_seq_one_letter_code
_entity_poly.pdbx_strand_id
1 'polypeptide(L)'
;MFGYQPLRVGAGVVLLVLVGLIVSDAASQPIGRGRGGGGFGRGQDEAFNHDRNVFHELLGQHGDIERTVTKTPNGVRTQTTSADPELVAKIRDHVAAMKKRIEGGSPVRRWDPLFNEVFANADKVQMQIKEIPDGVEVVESSADPKVVALIQAHAKVVSGFVDSGFEEAEQAHQVPDYKQAAAVRLEPTAKAKLIAVSAALDQLYIPALALTNQGKQKQGVAAIGRLQKRLPKLVERAESVGVAGVLFGGVSKIVEDALGLAESGETLAAHESLEPIRALLAERRRSLGVAYPLDVLSDYHRVMEEIVKPAKDKPAADVDQAYLAELRQLAAEASHTWALAEQTSFELPAAPEGWPSPLQIGEGVDKVRASLSKLNAALRGGDPDAILQAAVGLKPPFAKLYMSFGAFPGKGPGAAAAQ
;
A
#
# COMPACT_ATOMS: atom_id res chain seq x y z
N MET A 1 -6.61 51.87 -25.92
CA MET A 1 -5.45 52.56 -25.31
C MET A 1 -5.82 53.01 -23.92
N PHE A 2 -5.53 52.21 -22.90
CA PHE A 2 -5.52 52.64 -21.49
C PHE A 2 -4.47 51.79 -20.79
N GLY A 3 -3.30 52.39 -20.57
CA GLY A 3 -2.22 51.80 -19.78
C GLY A 3 -2.45 52.07 -18.30
N TYR A 4 -2.14 51.07 -17.48
CA TYR A 4 -1.99 51.21 -16.05
C TYR A 4 -0.71 50.47 -15.65
N GLN A 5 0.29 51.23 -15.20
CA GLN A 5 1.43 50.72 -14.46
C GLN A 5 1.02 50.47 -13.00
N PRO A 6 1.73 49.57 -12.30
CA PRO A 6 1.95 49.76 -10.88
C PRO A 6 3.43 49.93 -10.49
N LEU A 7 3.55 50.67 -9.40
CA LEU A 7 4.70 51.23 -8.69
C LEU A 7 5.86 50.27 -8.36
N ARG A 8 7.08 50.84 -8.34
CA ARG A 8 8.24 50.40 -7.54
C ARG A 8 8.37 51.27 -6.30
N VAL A 9 8.52 50.68 -5.11
CA VAL A 9 9.39 51.05 -3.95
C VAL A 9 9.38 49.82 -3.02
N GLY A 10 10.46 49.33 -2.40
CA GLY A 10 11.83 49.81 -2.29
C GLY A 10 12.72 48.75 -1.62
N ALA A 11 14.02 49.06 -1.64
CA ALA A 11 15.09 48.28 -1.04
C ALA A 11 15.31 48.66 0.43
N GLY A 12 15.59 47.66 1.26
CA GLY A 12 16.18 47.74 2.60
C GLY A 12 16.84 46.39 2.88
N VAL A 13 18.14 46.24 2.64
CA VAL A 13 19.25 46.40 3.59
C VAL A 13 19.27 45.34 4.71
N VAL A 14 20.15 44.35 4.49
CA VAL A 14 21.20 43.81 5.39
C VAL A 14 20.78 43.28 6.77
N LEU A 15 21.08 42.01 7.06
CA LEU A 15 22.12 41.65 8.04
C LEU A 15 22.49 40.15 8.00
N LEU A 16 23.79 39.90 7.85
CA LEU A 16 24.48 38.63 7.94
C LEU A 16 25.25 38.68 9.26
N VAL A 17 24.97 37.79 10.23
CA VAL A 17 25.80 37.61 11.43
C VAL A 17 25.91 36.12 11.78
N LEU A 18 27.13 35.61 11.62
CA LEU A 18 27.75 34.48 12.32
C LEU A 18 27.99 34.82 13.79
N VAL A 19 27.80 33.88 14.73
CA VAL A 19 28.55 33.61 16.00
C VAL A 19 27.87 32.37 16.64
N GLY A 20 28.51 31.37 17.25
CA GLY A 20 29.91 31.14 17.59
C GLY A 20 30.10 29.82 18.33
N LEU A 21 31.34 29.33 18.30
CA LEU A 21 31.88 28.24 19.10
C LEU A 21 31.92 28.59 20.59
N ILE A 22 31.68 27.61 21.45
CA ILE A 22 32.21 27.59 22.82
C ILE A 22 33.09 26.35 22.95
N VAL A 23 34.37 26.60 23.23
CA VAL A 23 35.34 25.64 23.76
C VAL A 23 35.47 25.95 25.25
N SER A 24 35.37 24.94 26.10
CA SER A 24 35.92 24.98 27.46
C SER A 24 36.68 23.68 27.68
N ASP A 25 37.99 23.83 27.88
CA ASP A 25 38.93 22.80 28.28
C ASP A 25 39.24 22.98 29.77
N ALA A 26 39.28 21.90 30.53
CA ALA A 26 39.89 21.84 31.84
C ALA A 26 40.28 20.39 32.15
N ALA A 27 41.59 20.18 32.17
CA ALA A 27 42.26 18.91 32.27
C ALA A 27 42.37 18.37 33.71
N SER A 28 42.37 17.05 33.84
CA SER A 28 43.28 16.30 34.72
C SER A 28 43.29 14.80 34.35
N GLN A 29 44.42 14.33 33.82
CA GLN A 29 44.86 12.93 33.66
C GLN A 29 46.21 12.81 34.41
N PRO A 30 46.79 11.63 34.75
CA PRO A 30 46.78 10.34 34.00
C PRO A 30 46.68 9.10 34.95
N ILE A 31 46.81 7.80 34.63
CA ILE A 31 47.68 7.02 33.74
C ILE A 31 47.00 5.66 33.48
N GLY A 32 47.00 5.19 32.23
CA GLY A 32 46.65 3.82 31.86
C GLY A 32 47.04 3.53 30.41
N ARG A 33 48.34 3.38 30.16
CA ARG A 33 48.98 3.08 28.87
C ARG A 33 48.50 1.74 28.30
N GLY A 34 47.97 1.77 27.08
CA GLY A 34 47.87 0.62 26.18
C GLY A 34 47.82 1.14 24.74
N ARG A 35 48.80 0.78 23.93
CA ARG A 35 49.29 1.50 22.75
C ARG A 35 48.92 0.73 21.48
N GLY A 36 48.45 1.45 20.46
CA GLY A 36 48.29 1.00 19.07
C GLY A 36 46.85 1.18 18.61
N GLY A 37 46.46 2.09 17.72
CA GLY A 37 47.21 2.86 16.74
C GLY A 37 46.59 2.62 15.37
N GLY A 38 45.79 3.59 14.90
CA GLY A 38 45.48 3.79 13.48
C GLY A 38 44.19 3.16 12.95
N GLY A 39 43.36 3.98 12.28
CA GLY A 39 42.40 3.51 11.29
C GLY A 39 40.93 3.85 11.53
N PHE A 40 40.58 5.13 11.56
CA PHE A 40 39.27 5.54 11.04
C PHE A 40 39.29 5.34 9.52
N GLY A 41 38.41 4.46 9.03
CA GLY A 41 38.27 4.14 7.61
C GLY A 41 37.99 2.66 7.40
N ARG A 42 36.76 2.21 7.70
CA ARG A 42 36.28 0.97 7.05
C ARG A 42 36.24 1.27 5.55
N GLY A 43 37.17 0.67 4.81
CA GLY A 43 37.21 0.78 3.35
C GLY A 43 35.84 0.47 2.76
N GLN A 44 35.47 1.25 1.74
CA GLN A 44 34.31 0.95 0.91
C GLN A 44 34.42 -0.51 0.45
N ASP A 45 33.35 -1.28 0.67
CA ASP A 45 33.23 -2.70 0.32
C ASP A 45 33.74 -2.97 -1.12
N GLU A 46 34.42 -4.07 -1.38
CA GLU A 46 34.93 -4.43 -2.72
C GLU A 46 33.79 -4.44 -3.74
N ALA A 47 32.61 -4.93 -3.34
CA ALA A 47 31.40 -4.89 -4.14
C ALA A 47 30.94 -3.46 -4.46
N PHE A 48 31.10 -2.51 -3.54
CA PHE A 48 30.78 -1.10 -3.79
C PHE A 48 31.74 -0.46 -4.80
N ASN A 49 33.04 -0.75 -4.69
CA ASN A 49 34.04 -0.24 -5.62
C ASN A 49 33.84 -0.81 -7.03
N HIS A 50 33.53 -2.10 -7.13
CA HIS A 50 33.20 -2.76 -8.40
C HIS A 50 31.99 -2.10 -9.06
N ASP A 51 30.87 -1.99 -8.33
CA ASP A 51 29.63 -1.42 -8.88
C ASP A 51 29.79 0.03 -9.32
N ARG A 52 30.57 0.82 -8.56
CA ARG A 52 30.91 2.20 -8.94
C ARG A 52 31.71 2.23 -10.23
N ASN A 53 32.74 1.40 -10.37
CA ASN A 53 33.62 1.39 -11.54
C ASN A 53 32.82 0.97 -12.79
N VAL A 54 32.03 -0.10 -12.71
CA VAL A 54 31.14 -0.53 -13.82
C VAL A 54 30.16 0.56 -14.19
N PHE A 55 29.55 1.23 -13.21
CA PHE A 55 28.65 2.35 -13.48
C PHE A 55 29.36 3.52 -14.19
N HIS A 56 30.57 3.89 -13.77
CA HIS A 56 31.36 4.93 -14.44
C HIS A 56 31.73 4.56 -15.87
N GLU A 57 32.05 3.29 -16.14
CA GLU A 57 32.33 2.80 -17.49
C GLU A 57 31.09 2.86 -18.39
N LEU A 58 29.92 2.52 -17.86
CA LEU A 58 28.63 2.64 -18.57
C LEU A 58 28.30 4.11 -18.86
N LEU A 59 28.53 5.03 -17.90
CA LEU A 59 28.34 6.47 -18.12
C LEU A 59 29.31 7.03 -19.15
N GLY A 60 30.56 6.55 -19.19
CA GLY A 60 31.56 7.00 -20.17
C GLY A 60 31.28 6.53 -21.59
N GLN A 61 30.51 5.45 -21.76
CA GLN A 61 30.15 4.83 -23.04
C GLN A 61 28.64 4.89 -23.32
N HIS A 62 27.94 5.84 -22.68
CA HIS A 62 26.49 5.94 -22.73
C HIS A 62 25.94 6.07 -24.16
N GLY A 63 26.70 6.69 -25.07
CA GLY A 63 26.33 6.87 -26.48
C GLY A 63 26.23 5.58 -27.30
N ASP A 64 26.80 4.47 -26.80
CA ASP A 64 26.73 3.14 -27.43
C ASP A 64 25.68 2.24 -26.75
N ILE A 65 24.84 2.81 -25.89
CA ILE A 65 23.76 2.13 -25.17
C ILE A 65 22.42 2.63 -25.70
N GLU A 66 21.53 1.71 -26.04
CA GLU A 66 20.15 2.03 -26.38
C GLU A 66 19.23 1.61 -25.23
N ARG A 67 18.24 2.45 -24.91
CA ARG A 67 17.27 2.15 -23.87
C ARG A 67 15.86 2.50 -24.29
N THR A 68 14.95 1.54 -24.14
CA THR A 68 13.52 1.76 -24.32
C THR A 68 12.78 1.55 -23.01
N VAL A 69 11.78 2.41 -22.76
CA VAL A 69 10.96 2.37 -21.54
C VAL A 69 9.49 2.33 -21.93
N THR A 70 8.82 1.23 -21.58
CA THR A 70 7.37 1.11 -21.64
C THR A 70 6.81 1.25 -20.23
N LYS A 71 6.06 2.33 -19.98
CA LYS A 71 5.33 2.46 -18.72
C LYS A 71 4.22 1.41 -18.64
N THR A 72 4.07 0.78 -17.48
CA THR A 72 2.96 -0.13 -17.19
C THR A 72 2.08 0.48 -16.11
N PRO A 73 0.84 -0.01 -15.91
CA PRO A 73 -0.04 0.47 -14.84
C PRO A 73 0.56 0.35 -13.43
N ASN A 74 1.47 -0.60 -13.22
CA ASN A 74 2.07 -0.91 -11.93
C ASN A 74 3.60 -0.66 -11.88
N GLY A 75 4.18 0.02 -12.87
CA GLY A 75 5.62 0.25 -12.94
C GLY A 75 6.14 0.50 -14.36
N VAL A 76 7.19 -0.23 -14.76
CA VAL A 76 7.81 -0.13 -16.09
C VAL A 76 8.30 -1.49 -16.60
N ARG A 77 8.37 -1.62 -17.93
CA ARG A 77 9.17 -2.61 -18.65
C ARG A 77 10.23 -1.85 -19.45
N THR A 78 11.49 -2.21 -19.27
CA THR A 78 12.60 -1.56 -19.94
C THR A 78 13.46 -2.57 -20.69
N GLN A 79 14.02 -2.15 -21.82
CA GLN A 79 15.09 -2.89 -22.49
C GLN A 79 16.30 -1.96 -22.58
N THR A 80 17.47 -2.48 -22.24
CA THR A 80 18.75 -1.75 -22.35
C THR A 80 19.73 -2.64 -23.10
N THR A 81 20.17 -2.16 -24.25
CA THR A 81 20.89 -2.94 -25.26
C THR A 81 22.14 -2.21 -25.75
N SER A 82 23.05 -2.95 -26.35
CA SER A 82 24.21 -2.39 -27.06
C SER A 82 24.65 -3.33 -28.18
N ALA A 83 25.26 -2.77 -29.23
CA ALA A 83 25.90 -3.55 -30.28
C ALA A 83 27.29 -4.08 -29.84
N ASP A 84 27.89 -3.49 -28.80
CA ASP A 84 29.18 -3.92 -28.25
C ASP A 84 28.96 -5.05 -27.22
N PRO A 85 29.44 -6.28 -27.47
CA PRO A 85 29.32 -7.39 -26.52
C PRO A 85 29.98 -7.13 -25.17
N GLU A 86 31.01 -6.28 -25.10
CA GLU A 86 31.63 -5.90 -23.82
C GLU A 86 30.73 -4.97 -23.00
N LEU A 87 29.99 -4.07 -23.63
CA LEU A 87 28.98 -3.24 -22.96
C LEU A 87 27.78 -4.06 -22.53
N VAL A 88 27.34 -5.04 -23.34
CA VAL A 88 26.28 -5.98 -22.95
C VAL A 88 26.62 -6.72 -21.65
N ALA A 89 27.87 -7.18 -21.52
CA ALA A 89 28.33 -7.82 -20.29
C ALA A 89 28.28 -6.86 -19.08
N LYS A 90 28.72 -5.61 -19.24
CA LYS A 90 28.68 -4.58 -18.18
C LYS A 90 27.24 -4.20 -17.78
N ILE A 91 26.33 -4.09 -18.75
CA ILE A 91 24.90 -3.83 -18.49
C ILE A 91 24.31 -4.96 -17.62
N ARG A 92 24.55 -6.22 -18.00
CA ARG A 92 24.07 -7.38 -17.24
C ARG A 92 24.62 -7.42 -15.82
N ASP A 93 25.93 -7.21 -15.69
CA ASP A 93 26.61 -7.17 -14.39
C ASP A 93 26.04 -6.08 -13.48
N HIS A 94 25.92 -4.86 -14.00
CA HIS A 94 25.38 -3.73 -13.26
C HIS A 94 23.94 -3.97 -12.79
N VAL A 95 23.05 -4.44 -13.69
CA VAL A 95 21.64 -4.66 -13.35
C VAL A 95 21.47 -5.79 -12.34
N ALA A 96 22.27 -6.86 -12.43
CA ALA A 96 22.28 -7.93 -11.45
C ALA A 96 22.77 -7.44 -10.07
N ALA A 97 23.81 -6.59 -10.04
CA ALA A 97 24.30 -5.97 -8.80
C ALA A 97 23.24 -5.04 -8.18
N MET A 98 22.55 -4.23 -8.98
CA MET A 98 21.49 -3.34 -8.48
C MET A 98 20.32 -4.11 -7.88
N LYS A 99 19.90 -5.23 -8.48
CA LYS A 99 18.87 -6.11 -7.90
C LYS A 99 19.28 -6.62 -6.53
N LYS A 100 20.51 -7.14 -6.39
CA LYS A 100 21.04 -7.61 -5.10
C LYS A 100 21.05 -6.49 -4.05
N ARG A 101 21.35 -5.26 -4.45
CA ARG A 101 21.36 -4.11 -3.54
C ARG A 101 19.97 -3.70 -3.07
N ILE A 102 18.98 -3.72 -3.96
CA ILE A 102 17.58 -3.46 -3.60
C ILE A 102 17.08 -4.52 -2.63
N GLU A 103 17.34 -5.80 -2.92
CA GLU A 103 16.94 -6.93 -2.04
C GLU A 103 17.70 -6.93 -0.71
N GLY A 104 18.97 -6.49 -0.70
CA GLY A 104 19.84 -6.42 0.47
C GLY A 104 19.87 -5.06 1.19
N GLY A 105 19.01 -4.10 0.81
CA GLY A 105 18.93 -2.78 1.46
C GLY A 105 20.23 -1.96 1.47
N SER A 106 21.05 -2.08 0.41
CA SER A 106 22.41 -1.54 0.35
C SER A 106 22.59 -0.43 -0.71
N PRO A 107 22.09 0.80 -0.46
CA PRO A 107 22.09 1.90 -1.43
C PRO A 107 23.49 2.43 -1.75
N VAL A 108 23.68 2.82 -3.02
CA VAL A 108 24.93 3.41 -3.54
C VAL A 108 24.85 4.94 -3.60
N ARG A 109 23.73 5.50 -4.06
CA ARG A 109 23.52 6.94 -4.31
C ARG A 109 22.65 7.61 -3.24
N ARG A 110 23.05 7.53 -1.96
CA ARG A 110 22.27 8.07 -0.83
C ARG A 110 22.07 9.60 -0.87
N TRP A 111 22.90 10.32 -1.62
CA TRP A 111 22.84 11.77 -1.72
C TRP A 111 21.74 12.26 -2.67
N ASP A 112 21.28 11.41 -3.60
CA ASP A 112 20.24 11.74 -4.57
C ASP A 112 18.85 11.48 -3.93
N PRO A 113 17.98 12.50 -3.79
CA PRO A 113 16.70 12.36 -3.10
C PRO A 113 15.81 11.25 -3.68
N LEU A 114 15.77 11.12 -5.01
CA LEU A 114 14.96 10.10 -5.66
C LEU A 114 15.45 8.69 -5.33
N PHE A 115 16.76 8.45 -5.45
CA PHE A 115 17.33 7.12 -5.17
C PHE A 115 17.22 6.78 -3.69
N ASN A 116 17.42 7.75 -2.80
CA ASN A 116 17.21 7.53 -1.37
C ASN A 116 15.77 7.11 -1.06
N GLU A 117 14.78 7.75 -1.69
CA GLU A 117 13.36 7.42 -1.53
C GLU A 117 12.99 6.07 -2.16
N VAL A 118 13.54 5.72 -3.33
CA VAL A 118 13.38 4.38 -3.93
C VAL A 118 13.88 3.30 -2.96
N PHE A 119 15.07 3.47 -2.40
CA PHE A 119 15.64 2.51 -1.44
C PHE A 119 14.86 2.44 -0.12
N ALA A 120 14.29 3.56 0.35
CA ALA A 120 13.43 3.58 1.53
C ALA A 120 12.13 2.77 1.33
N ASN A 121 11.74 2.46 0.08
CA ASN A 121 10.58 1.65 -0.26
C ASN A 121 10.96 0.37 -1.05
N ALA A 122 12.21 -0.09 -0.92
CA ALA A 122 12.76 -1.23 -1.68
C ALA A 122 11.99 -2.54 -1.43
N ASP A 123 11.46 -2.73 -0.23
CA ASP A 123 10.63 -3.88 0.18
C ASP A 123 9.33 -4.01 -0.63
N LYS A 124 8.89 -2.91 -1.27
CA LYS A 124 7.68 -2.84 -2.09
C LYS A 124 7.97 -2.93 -3.59
N VAL A 125 9.23 -3.04 -4.00
CA VAL A 125 9.63 -3.11 -5.41
C VAL A 125 9.83 -4.57 -5.80
N GLN A 126 9.08 -5.02 -6.81
CA GLN A 126 9.28 -6.31 -7.45
C GLN A 126 10.05 -6.11 -8.75
N MET A 127 11.25 -6.70 -8.85
CA MET A 127 12.13 -6.58 -10.01
C MET A 127 12.42 -7.96 -10.63
N GLN A 128 12.13 -8.11 -11.92
CA GLN A 128 12.45 -9.29 -12.70
C GLN A 128 13.42 -8.91 -13.83
N ILE A 129 14.50 -9.67 -13.96
CA ILE A 129 15.52 -9.47 -15.00
C ILE A 129 15.45 -10.66 -15.95
N LYS A 130 15.47 -10.37 -17.24
CA LYS A 130 15.63 -11.36 -18.31
C LYS A 130 16.77 -10.91 -19.22
N GLU A 131 17.81 -11.72 -19.33
CA GLU A 131 18.85 -11.47 -20.34
C GLU A 131 18.27 -11.71 -21.75
N ILE A 132 18.64 -10.83 -22.67
CA ILE A 132 18.32 -10.91 -24.11
C ILE A 132 19.64 -10.82 -24.89
N PRO A 133 19.71 -11.30 -26.16
CA PRO A 133 20.99 -11.48 -26.87
C PRO A 133 21.94 -10.26 -26.81
N ASP A 134 21.38 -9.07 -26.96
CA ASP A 134 22.04 -7.77 -27.07
C ASP A 134 21.90 -6.90 -25.80
N GLY A 135 21.45 -7.46 -24.67
CA GLY A 135 21.25 -6.66 -23.46
C GLY A 135 20.44 -7.34 -22.35
N VAL A 136 19.58 -6.54 -21.71
CA VAL A 136 18.65 -6.98 -20.66
C VAL A 136 17.26 -6.38 -20.84
N GLU A 137 16.25 -7.16 -20.51
CA GLU A 137 14.89 -6.70 -20.23
C GLU A 137 14.65 -6.72 -18.72
N VAL A 138 14.16 -5.60 -18.18
CA VAL A 138 13.84 -5.48 -16.75
C VAL A 138 12.38 -5.05 -16.60
N VAL A 139 11.64 -5.78 -15.76
CA VAL A 139 10.30 -5.42 -15.32
C VAL A 139 10.36 -5.04 -13.85
N GLU A 140 10.04 -3.78 -13.55
CA GLU A 140 9.93 -3.26 -12.19
C GLU A 140 8.46 -2.93 -11.92
N SER A 141 7.94 -3.39 -10.78
CA SER A 141 6.54 -3.14 -10.41
C SER A 141 6.31 -3.01 -8.92
N SER A 142 5.22 -2.34 -8.54
CA SER A 142 4.72 -2.27 -7.18
C SER A 142 3.20 -2.24 -7.15
N ALA A 143 2.64 -2.62 -6.01
CA ALA A 143 1.22 -2.39 -5.71
C ALA A 143 0.98 -1.00 -5.11
N ASP A 144 2.01 -0.38 -4.50
CA ASP A 144 1.91 0.93 -3.86
C ASP A 144 2.01 2.03 -4.93
N PRO A 145 0.98 2.87 -5.13
CA PRO A 145 1.00 3.94 -6.15
C PRO A 145 2.15 4.93 -5.98
N LYS A 146 2.59 5.18 -4.74
CA LYS A 146 3.77 6.00 -4.47
C LYS A 146 5.00 5.35 -5.07
N VAL A 147 5.16 4.04 -4.88
CA VAL A 147 6.31 3.28 -5.39
C VAL A 147 6.25 3.12 -6.90
N VAL A 148 5.06 3.00 -7.50
CA VAL A 148 4.91 3.06 -8.96
C VAL A 148 5.45 4.39 -9.52
N ALA A 149 5.11 5.51 -8.88
CA ALA A 149 5.62 6.82 -9.26
C ALA A 149 7.15 6.91 -9.13
N LEU A 150 7.71 6.37 -8.04
CA LEU A 150 9.15 6.28 -7.82
C LEU A 150 9.85 5.44 -8.89
N ILE A 151 9.31 4.26 -9.23
CA ILE A 151 9.82 3.38 -10.29
C ILE A 151 9.84 4.11 -11.63
N GLN A 152 8.75 4.80 -11.99
CA GLN A 152 8.66 5.52 -13.26
C GLN A 152 9.59 6.75 -13.32
N ALA A 153 9.75 7.46 -12.19
CA ALA A 153 10.71 8.56 -12.09
C ALA A 153 12.15 8.04 -12.17
N HIS A 154 12.46 6.95 -11.46
CA HIS A 154 13.76 6.27 -11.54
C HIS A 154 14.07 5.85 -12.98
N ALA A 155 13.13 5.20 -13.67
CA ALA A 155 13.31 4.78 -15.06
C ALA A 155 13.63 5.95 -16.01
N LYS A 156 13.04 7.13 -15.76
CA LYS A 156 13.34 8.35 -16.51
C LYS A 156 14.79 8.82 -16.28
N VAL A 157 15.26 8.80 -15.04
CA VAL A 157 16.64 9.18 -14.70
C VAL A 157 17.65 8.20 -15.30
N VAL A 158 17.37 6.89 -15.27
CA VAL A 158 18.24 5.91 -15.92
C VAL A 158 18.27 6.10 -17.44
N SER A 159 17.17 6.53 -18.07
CA SER A 159 17.22 7.00 -19.46
C SER A 159 18.10 8.24 -19.63
N GLY A 160 18.05 9.21 -18.71
CA GLY A 160 18.96 10.35 -18.71
C GLY A 160 20.44 9.96 -18.60
N PHE A 161 20.79 8.90 -17.85
CA PHE A 161 22.16 8.37 -17.82
C PHE A 161 22.60 7.81 -19.18
N VAL A 162 21.67 7.22 -19.95
CA VAL A 162 21.94 6.76 -21.32
C VAL A 162 22.03 7.94 -22.28
N ASP A 163 21.20 8.96 -22.11
CA ASP A 163 21.14 10.12 -23.00
C ASP A 163 22.36 11.05 -22.82
N SER A 164 22.81 11.28 -21.57
CA SER A 164 23.78 12.34 -21.24
C SER A 164 24.92 11.89 -20.31
N GLY A 165 25.01 10.60 -19.96
CA GLY A 165 26.12 10.05 -19.19
C GLY A 165 26.36 10.78 -17.86
N PHE A 166 27.58 11.26 -17.66
CA PHE A 166 28.00 11.95 -16.43
C PHE A 166 27.19 13.22 -16.13
N GLU A 167 26.70 13.94 -17.14
CA GLU A 167 25.93 15.18 -16.94
C GLU A 167 24.63 14.93 -16.16
N GLU A 168 23.93 13.82 -16.45
CA GLU A 168 22.74 13.43 -15.67
C GLU A 168 23.16 12.84 -14.31
N ALA A 169 24.26 12.09 -14.26
CA ALA A 169 24.73 11.44 -13.03
C ALA A 169 25.17 12.43 -11.93
N GLU A 170 25.47 13.67 -12.26
CA GLU A 170 25.81 14.74 -11.33
C GLU A 170 24.58 15.51 -10.79
N GLN A 171 23.39 15.29 -11.37
CA GLN A 171 22.17 15.96 -10.96
C GLN A 171 21.51 15.30 -9.74
N ALA A 172 20.81 16.12 -8.95
CA ALA A 172 19.91 15.65 -7.91
C ALA A 172 18.48 15.56 -8.47
N HIS A 173 17.83 14.42 -8.30
CA HIS A 173 16.53 14.17 -8.89
C HIS A 173 15.42 14.35 -7.87
N GLN A 174 14.36 15.05 -8.26
CA GLN A 174 13.23 15.30 -7.39
C GLN A 174 12.40 14.02 -7.21
N VAL A 175 11.95 13.80 -5.97
CA VAL A 175 10.92 12.80 -5.69
C VAL A 175 9.60 13.28 -6.31
N PRO A 176 8.95 12.47 -7.16
CA PRO A 176 7.70 12.87 -7.82
C PRO A 176 6.59 13.13 -6.80
N ASP A 177 5.73 14.12 -7.08
CA ASP A 177 4.47 14.25 -6.36
C ASP A 177 3.55 13.07 -6.73
N TYR A 178 3.56 12.05 -5.88
CA TYR A 178 2.81 10.82 -6.06
C TYR A 178 1.29 11.02 -6.00
N LYS A 179 0.80 12.22 -5.61
CA LYS A 179 -0.62 12.56 -5.73
C LYS A 179 -1.04 12.84 -7.19
N GLN A 180 -0.09 13.03 -8.11
CA GLN A 180 -0.36 13.31 -9.53
C GLN A 180 0.18 12.25 -10.50
N ALA A 181 0.91 11.24 -10.04
CA ALA A 181 1.51 10.23 -10.90
C ALA A 181 0.50 9.13 -11.32
N ALA A 182 -0.18 9.40 -12.44
CA ALA A 182 -0.79 8.44 -13.36
C ALA A 182 -1.59 7.27 -12.74
N ALA A 183 -2.70 7.60 -12.08
CA ALA A 183 -3.84 6.68 -12.11
C ALA A 183 -4.15 6.36 -13.58
N VAL A 184 -4.30 5.09 -13.93
CA VAL A 184 -5.03 4.71 -15.13
C VAL A 184 -6.36 5.46 -15.06
N ARG A 185 -6.53 6.52 -15.87
CA ARG A 185 -7.77 7.29 -15.86
C ARG A 185 -8.80 6.48 -16.63
N LEU A 186 -9.37 5.50 -15.94
CA LEU A 186 -10.41 4.66 -16.50
C LEU A 186 -11.58 5.53 -16.94
N GLU A 187 -12.07 5.28 -18.16
CA GLU A 187 -13.28 5.89 -18.64
C GLU A 187 -14.47 5.55 -17.72
N PRO A 188 -15.50 6.41 -17.61
CA PRO A 188 -16.63 6.18 -16.71
C PRO A 188 -17.30 4.81 -16.89
N THR A 189 -17.38 4.31 -18.12
CA THR A 189 -17.93 2.98 -18.44
C THR A 189 -17.05 1.84 -17.92
N ALA A 190 -15.73 1.98 -17.95
CA ALA A 190 -14.80 1.02 -17.37
C ALA A 190 -14.91 1.02 -15.82
N LYS A 191 -15.03 2.20 -15.20
CA LYS A 191 -15.26 2.31 -13.75
C LYS A 191 -16.57 1.64 -13.33
N ALA A 192 -17.65 1.87 -14.06
CA ALA A 192 -18.95 1.23 -13.79
C ALA A 192 -18.87 -0.31 -13.90
N LYS A 193 -18.15 -0.84 -14.89
CA LYS A 193 -17.90 -2.28 -15.00
C LYS A 193 -17.14 -2.82 -13.78
N LEU A 194 -16.10 -2.11 -13.32
CA LEU A 194 -15.32 -2.55 -12.15
C LEU A 194 -16.11 -2.47 -10.85
N ILE A 195 -17.00 -1.49 -10.70
CA ILE A 195 -17.95 -1.43 -9.57
C ILE A 195 -18.86 -2.67 -9.59
N ALA A 196 -19.41 -3.04 -10.75
CA ALA A 196 -20.26 -4.22 -10.87
C ALA A 196 -19.49 -5.54 -10.64
N VAL A 197 -18.23 -5.63 -11.09
CA VAL A 197 -17.35 -6.77 -10.81
C VAL A 197 -17.04 -6.88 -9.31
N SER A 198 -16.77 -5.74 -8.66
CA SER A 198 -16.49 -5.67 -7.23
C SER A 198 -17.68 -6.10 -6.39
N ALA A 199 -18.88 -5.59 -6.69
CA ALA A 199 -20.10 -5.99 -5.99
C ALA A 199 -20.39 -7.49 -6.15
N ALA A 200 -20.21 -8.04 -7.35
CA ALA A 200 -20.38 -9.48 -7.59
C ALA A 200 -19.34 -10.34 -6.85
N LEU A 201 -18.11 -9.83 -6.68
CA LEU A 201 -17.09 -10.48 -5.87
C LEU A 201 -17.46 -10.46 -4.38
N ASP A 202 -17.83 -9.31 -3.84
CA ASP A 202 -18.15 -9.16 -2.42
C ASP A 202 -19.34 -10.05 -2.01
N GLN A 203 -20.32 -10.24 -2.89
CA GLN A 203 -21.39 -11.21 -2.66
C GLN A 203 -20.91 -12.65 -2.44
N LEU A 204 -19.77 -13.04 -3.04
CA LEU A 204 -19.19 -14.37 -2.91
C LEU A 204 -18.16 -14.44 -1.78
N TYR A 205 -17.37 -13.38 -1.64
CA TYR A 205 -16.28 -13.26 -0.67
C TYR A 205 -16.80 -13.13 0.75
N ILE A 206 -17.79 -12.27 0.99
CA ILE A 206 -18.30 -11.99 2.35
C ILE A 206 -18.84 -13.25 3.05
N PRO A 207 -19.62 -14.13 2.40
CA PRO A 207 -20.00 -15.42 2.99
C PRO A 207 -18.81 -16.33 3.26
N ALA A 208 -17.82 -16.39 2.37
CA ALA A 208 -16.63 -17.21 2.56
C ALA A 208 -15.84 -16.75 3.80
N LEU A 209 -15.66 -15.44 3.96
CA LEU A 209 -15.01 -14.83 5.11
C LEU A 209 -15.80 -15.03 6.41
N ALA A 210 -17.12 -14.81 6.39
CA ALA A 210 -17.93 -14.84 7.60
C ALA A 210 -18.17 -16.26 8.13
N LEU A 211 -18.39 -17.24 7.25
CA LEU A 211 -18.71 -18.61 7.65
C LEU A 211 -17.48 -19.36 8.19
N THR A 212 -16.30 -19.04 7.69
CA THR A 212 -15.02 -19.57 8.21
C THR A 212 -14.76 -19.05 9.62
N ASN A 213 -14.94 -17.75 9.87
CA ASN A 213 -14.82 -17.18 11.22
C ASN A 213 -15.83 -17.77 12.23
N GLN A 214 -17.00 -18.21 11.75
CA GLN A 214 -18.05 -18.82 12.59
C GLN A 214 -17.79 -20.31 12.90
N GLY A 215 -16.67 -20.89 12.46
CA GLY A 215 -16.37 -22.31 12.64
C GLY A 215 -17.32 -23.24 11.85
N LYS A 216 -18.09 -22.70 10.91
CA LYS A 216 -19.08 -23.46 10.12
C LYS A 216 -18.39 -24.14 8.95
N GLN A 217 -17.55 -25.15 9.23
CA GLN A 217 -16.66 -25.76 8.24
C GLN A 217 -17.36 -26.12 6.93
N LYS A 218 -18.43 -26.94 6.97
CA LYS A 218 -19.16 -27.37 5.77
C LYS A 218 -19.68 -26.18 4.95
N GLN A 219 -20.27 -25.18 5.61
CA GLN A 219 -20.78 -23.99 4.93
C GLN A 219 -19.64 -23.08 4.42
N GLY A 220 -18.54 -22.99 5.16
CA GLY A 220 -17.32 -22.26 4.80
C GLY A 220 -16.67 -22.83 3.55
N VAL A 221 -16.38 -24.14 3.54
CA VAL A 221 -15.87 -24.87 2.36
C VAL A 221 -16.79 -24.64 1.16
N ALA A 222 -18.10 -24.79 1.34
CA ALA A 222 -19.05 -24.55 0.25
C ALA A 222 -19.05 -23.10 -0.24
N ALA A 223 -18.82 -22.11 0.63
CA ALA A 223 -18.76 -20.70 0.25
C ALA A 223 -17.45 -20.35 -0.47
N ILE A 224 -16.30 -20.83 0.02
CA ILE A 224 -15.01 -20.65 -0.64
C ILE A 224 -15.01 -21.36 -2.01
N GLY A 225 -15.52 -22.59 -2.10
CA GLY A 225 -15.63 -23.30 -3.38
C GLY A 225 -16.51 -22.55 -4.41
N ARG A 226 -17.59 -21.88 -3.96
CA ARG A 226 -18.39 -21.01 -4.85
C ARG A 226 -17.60 -19.79 -5.31
N LEU A 227 -16.83 -19.15 -4.41
CA LEU A 227 -15.95 -18.04 -4.74
C LEU A 227 -14.89 -18.48 -5.75
N GLN A 228 -14.15 -19.55 -5.47
CA GLN A 228 -13.11 -20.11 -6.34
C GLN A 228 -13.66 -20.43 -7.74
N LYS A 229 -14.82 -21.09 -7.83
CA LYS A 229 -15.45 -21.45 -9.11
C LYS A 229 -15.87 -20.24 -9.95
N ARG A 230 -16.31 -19.15 -9.31
CA ARG A 230 -16.84 -17.96 -10.01
C ARG A 230 -15.79 -16.88 -10.25
N LEU A 231 -14.69 -16.89 -9.50
CA LEU A 231 -13.62 -15.89 -9.59
C LEU A 231 -13.05 -15.75 -11.01
N PRO A 232 -12.75 -16.82 -11.79
CA PRO A 232 -12.22 -16.68 -13.15
C PRO A 232 -13.09 -15.82 -14.08
N LYS A 233 -14.42 -15.92 -13.97
CA LYS A 233 -15.35 -15.10 -14.76
C LYS A 233 -15.34 -13.62 -14.32
N LEU A 234 -15.05 -13.33 -13.05
CA LEU A 234 -14.90 -11.97 -12.57
C LEU A 234 -13.58 -11.35 -13.05
N VAL A 235 -12.52 -12.16 -13.06
CA VAL A 235 -11.21 -11.80 -13.64
C VAL A 235 -11.36 -11.48 -15.13
N GLU A 236 -12.01 -12.34 -15.91
CA GLU A 236 -12.29 -12.12 -17.34
C GLU A 236 -13.06 -10.81 -17.59
N ARG A 237 -14.06 -10.51 -16.76
CA ARG A 237 -14.82 -9.25 -16.85
C ARG A 237 -13.94 -8.03 -16.57
N ALA A 238 -13.04 -8.09 -15.60
CA ALA A 238 -12.07 -7.01 -15.36
C ALA A 238 -11.01 -6.93 -16.46
N GLU A 239 -10.70 -8.05 -17.11
CA GLU A 239 -9.73 -8.09 -18.21
C GLU A 239 -10.29 -7.41 -19.47
N SER A 240 -11.61 -7.42 -19.66
CA SER A 240 -12.28 -6.65 -20.71
C SER A 240 -12.05 -5.13 -20.63
N VAL A 241 -11.49 -4.63 -19.53
CA VAL A 241 -11.07 -3.23 -19.34
C VAL A 241 -9.58 -3.09 -19.02
N GLY A 242 -8.79 -4.16 -19.22
CA GLY A 242 -7.31 -4.15 -19.17
C GLY A 242 -6.70 -4.04 -17.78
N VAL A 243 -7.44 -4.36 -16.71
CA VAL A 243 -6.98 -4.17 -15.32
C VAL A 243 -7.12 -5.40 -14.42
N ALA A 244 -7.35 -6.60 -14.97
CA ALA A 244 -7.56 -7.77 -14.11
C ALA A 244 -6.31 -8.13 -13.32
N GLY A 245 -5.11 -8.02 -13.91
CA GLY A 245 -3.85 -8.22 -13.19
C GLY A 245 -3.69 -7.26 -12.01
N VAL A 246 -4.06 -5.99 -12.19
CA VAL A 246 -4.02 -4.96 -11.14
C VAL A 246 -5.02 -5.29 -10.04
N LEU A 247 -6.27 -5.60 -10.39
CA LEU A 247 -7.33 -5.79 -9.40
C LEU A 247 -7.22 -7.16 -8.68
N PHE A 248 -6.92 -8.23 -9.40
CA PHE A 248 -7.02 -9.61 -8.91
C PHE A 248 -5.68 -10.33 -8.71
N GLY A 249 -4.53 -9.68 -8.95
CA GLY A 249 -3.22 -10.30 -8.75
C GLY A 249 -3.10 -10.96 -7.36
N GLY A 250 -2.81 -12.26 -7.31
CA GLY A 250 -2.69 -13.04 -6.08
C GLY A 250 -4.01 -13.48 -5.42
N VAL A 251 -5.17 -12.91 -5.79
CA VAL A 251 -6.46 -13.23 -5.15
C VAL A 251 -6.84 -14.71 -5.35
N SER A 252 -6.64 -15.25 -6.55
CA SER A 252 -6.94 -16.67 -6.82
C SER A 252 -6.14 -17.62 -5.95
N LYS A 253 -4.87 -17.29 -5.66
CA LYS A 253 -4.00 -18.11 -4.82
C LYS A 253 -4.47 -18.09 -3.37
N ILE A 254 -4.80 -16.91 -2.84
CA ILE A 254 -5.37 -16.77 -1.49
C ILE A 254 -6.65 -17.60 -1.35
N VAL A 255 -7.54 -17.56 -2.34
CA VAL A 255 -8.79 -18.34 -2.33
C VAL A 255 -8.53 -19.85 -2.38
N GLU A 256 -7.54 -20.30 -3.15
CA GLU A 256 -7.12 -21.70 -3.21
C GLU A 256 -6.56 -22.17 -1.85
N ASP A 257 -5.66 -21.40 -1.26
CA ASP A 257 -5.03 -21.72 0.03
C ASP A 257 -6.08 -21.76 1.15
N ALA A 258 -7.00 -20.78 1.18
CA ALA A 258 -8.11 -20.77 2.12
C ALA A 258 -9.04 -21.97 1.95
N LEU A 259 -9.25 -22.46 0.72
CA LEU A 259 -10.06 -23.66 0.49
C LEU A 259 -9.40 -24.89 1.09
N GLY A 260 -8.08 -25.07 0.85
CA GLY A 260 -7.33 -26.19 1.41
C GLY A 260 -7.36 -26.21 2.94
N LEU A 261 -7.18 -25.06 3.59
CA LEU A 261 -7.30 -24.91 5.04
C LEU A 261 -8.72 -25.22 5.55
N ALA A 262 -9.76 -24.78 4.85
CA ALA A 262 -11.13 -25.06 5.26
C ALA A 262 -11.47 -26.56 5.10
N GLU A 263 -10.96 -27.21 4.07
CA GLU A 263 -11.12 -28.65 3.82
C GLU A 263 -10.37 -29.50 4.86
N SER A 264 -9.21 -29.04 5.36
CA SER A 264 -8.47 -29.71 6.44
C SER A 264 -9.11 -29.54 7.83
N GLY A 265 -10.10 -28.66 7.97
CA GLY A 265 -10.77 -28.36 9.24
C GLY A 265 -10.24 -27.11 9.95
N GLU A 266 -9.22 -26.46 9.39
CA GLU A 266 -8.60 -25.25 9.93
C GLU A 266 -9.39 -23.99 9.54
N THR A 267 -10.65 -23.94 9.97
CA THR A 267 -11.60 -22.86 9.58
C THR A 267 -11.16 -21.45 9.98
N LEU A 268 -10.48 -21.27 11.11
CA LEU A 268 -9.95 -19.98 11.52
C LEU A 268 -8.73 -19.56 10.68
N ALA A 269 -7.81 -20.48 10.38
CA ALA A 269 -6.69 -20.19 9.49
C ALA A 269 -7.18 -19.85 8.07
N ALA A 270 -8.23 -20.54 7.59
CA ALA A 270 -8.89 -20.19 6.33
C ALA A 270 -9.51 -18.79 6.36
N HIS A 271 -10.11 -18.38 7.49
CA HIS A 271 -10.62 -17.02 7.68
C HIS A 271 -9.50 -15.98 7.60
N GLU A 272 -8.43 -16.17 8.39
CA GLU A 272 -7.27 -15.27 8.45
C GLU A 272 -6.60 -15.12 7.08
N SER A 273 -6.49 -16.21 6.31
CA SER A 273 -5.98 -16.17 4.93
C SER A 273 -6.81 -15.29 4.01
N LEU A 274 -8.14 -15.26 4.19
CA LEU A 274 -9.06 -14.47 3.36
C LEU A 274 -9.07 -12.98 3.73
N GLU A 275 -8.85 -12.61 5.00
CA GLU A 275 -8.99 -11.23 5.49
C GLU A 275 -8.26 -10.16 4.65
N PRO A 276 -7.02 -10.38 4.16
CA PRO A 276 -6.27 -9.39 3.38
C PRO A 276 -6.94 -8.98 2.08
N ILE A 277 -7.77 -9.84 1.47
CA ILE A 277 -8.41 -9.59 0.17
C ILE A 277 -9.18 -8.26 0.19
N ARG A 278 -9.90 -7.96 1.27
CA ARG A 278 -10.71 -6.75 1.37
C ARG A 278 -9.86 -5.47 1.26
N ALA A 279 -8.77 -5.40 2.04
CA ALA A 279 -7.89 -4.23 2.04
C ALA A 279 -7.15 -4.08 0.70
N LEU A 280 -6.65 -5.21 0.17
CA LEU A 280 -5.97 -5.28 -1.12
C LEU A 280 -6.84 -4.74 -2.26
N LEU A 281 -8.11 -5.15 -2.31
CA LEU A 281 -9.04 -4.70 -3.35
C LEU A 281 -9.40 -3.22 -3.21
N ALA A 282 -9.59 -2.73 -1.99
CA ALA A 282 -9.86 -1.32 -1.73
C ALA A 282 -8.69 -0.44 -2.23
N GLU A 283 -7.45 -0.80 -1.89
CA GLU A 283 -6.25 -0.12 -2.38
C GLU A 283 -6.17 -0.12 -3.91
N ARG A 284 -6.37 -1.29 -4.54
CA ARG A 284 -6.30 -1.43 -6.00
C ARG A 284 -7.39 -0.66 -6.72
N ARG A 285 -8.63 -0.66 -6.21
CA ARG A 285 -9.71 0.18 -6.76
C ARG A 285 -9.38 1.67 -6.69
N ARG A 286 -8.81 2.14 -5.57
CA ARG A 286 -8.35 3.53 -5.43
C ARG A 286 -7.24 3.87 -6.42
N SER A 287 -6.27 2.97 -6.62
CA SER A 287 -5.21 3.17 -7.62
C SER A 287 -5.75 3.31 -9.05
N LEU A 288 -6.91 2.68 -9.33
CA LEU A 288 -7.63 2.76 -10.60
C LEU A 288 -8.64 3.93 -10.65
N GLY A 289 -8.71 4.76 -9.60
CA GLY A 289 -9.68 5.85 -9.47
C GLY A 289 -11.14 5.39 -9.44
N VAL A 290 -11.40 4.16 -8.99
CA VAL A 290 -12.73 3.58 -8.82
C VAL A 290 -13.20 3.83 -7.39
N ALA A 291 -14.18 4.72 -7.23
CA ALA A 291 -14.85 4.92 -5.95
C ALA A 291 -15.87 3.79 -5.74
N TYR A 292 -15.58 2.87 -4.82
CA TYR A 292 -16.46 1.74 -4.50
C TYR A 292 -16.96 1.83 -3.05
N PRO A 293 -18.29 1.79 -2.80
CA PRO A 293 -18.85 2.11 -1.48
C PRO A 293 -18.40 1.21 -0.32
N LEU A 294 -18.04 -0.06 -0.53
CA LEU A 294 -17.60 -0.92 0.59
C LEU A 294 -16.14 -0.65 1.00
N ASP A 295 -15.39 0.17 0.25
CA ASP A 295 -14.03 0.53 0.61
C ASP A 295 -13.98 1.35 1.91
N VAL A 296 -14.96 2.23 2.15
CA VAL A 296 -15.04 3.00 3.42
C VAL A 296 -15.37 2.11 4.62
N LEU A 297 -16.11 1.01 4.42
CA LEU A 297 -16.33 0.02 5.48
C LEU A 297 -15.04 -0.74 5.81
N SER A 298 -14.19 -0.94 4.82
CA SER A 298 -12.88 -1.58 4.97
C SER A 298 -11.91 -0.69 5.75
N ASP A 299 -11.91 0.61 5.48
CA ASP A 299 -11.13 1.59 6.23
C ASP A 299 -11.54 1.61 7.70
N TYR A 300 -12.85 1.65 7.97
CA TYR A 300 -13.35 1.63 9.34
C TYR A 300 -12.98 0.33 10.06
N HIS A 301 -13.12 -0.82 9.38
CA HIS A 301 -12.75 -2.11 9.97
C HIS A 301 -11.29 -2.13 10.44
N ARG A 302 -10.36 -1.59 9.65
CA ARG A 302 -8.94 -1.51 10.02
C ARG A 302 -8.78 -0.85 11.40
N VAL A 303 -9.38 0.33 11.58
CA VAL A 303 -9.29 1.06 12.86
C VAL A 303 -10.06 0.36 13.97
N MET A 304 -11.24 -0.18 13.65
CA MET A 304 -12.07 -0.90 14.61
C MET A 304 -11.37 -2.13 15.19
N GLU A 305 -10.63 -2.90 14.39
CA GLU A 305 -9.93 -4.08 14.91
C GLU A 305 -8.77 -3.70 15.85
N GLU A 306 -8.06 -2.59 15.61
CA GLU A 306 -7.05 -2.05 16.54
C GLU A 306 -7.66 -1.66 17.90
N ILE A 307 -8.95 -1.33 17.94
CA ILE A 307 -9.69 -1.08 19.19
C ILE A 307 -10.14 -2.40 19.83
N VAL A 308 -10.76 -3.27 19.04
CA VAL A 308 -11.45 -4.47 19.54
C VAL A 308 -10.46 -5.53 20.03
N LYS A 309 -9.37 -5.75 19.30
CA LYS A 309 -8.43 -6.85 19.57
C LYS A 309 -7.72 -6.69 20.92
N PRO A 310 -7.15 -5.52 21.28
CA PRO A 310 -6.56 -5.33 22.61
C PRO A 310 -7.59 -5.32 23.74
N ALA A 311 -8.85 -4.96 23.46
CA ALA A 311 -9.90 -4.88 24.48
C ALA A 311 -10.49 -6.25 24.85
N LYS A 312 -10.53 -7.20 23.91
CA LYS A 312 -11.27 -8.48 24.05
C LYS A 312 -10.88 -9.30 25.27
N ASP A 313 -9.59 -9.35 25.59
CA ASP A 313 -9.03 -10.21 26.64
C ASP A 313 -8.28 -9.39 27.72
N LYS A 314 -8.45 -8.06 27.73
CA LYS A 314 -7.79 -7.18 28.70
C LYS A 314 -8.58 -7.14 30.02
N PRO A 315 -7.95 -7.41 31.17
CA PRO A 315 -8.57 -7.20 32.48
C PRO A 315 -8.80 -5.70 32.75
N ALA A 316 -9.92 -5.36 33.40
CA ALA A 316 -10.22 -3.98 33.80
C ALA A 316 -9.14 -3.34 34.69
N ALA A 317 -8.46 -4.15 35.52
CA ALA A 317 -7.34 -3.70 36.36
C ALA A 317 -6.11 -3.25 35.55
N ASP A 318 -5.98 -3.71 34.30
CA ASP A 318 -4.85 -3.42 33.40
C ASP A 318 -5.16 -2.27 32.42
N VAL A 319 -6.28 -1.56 32.64
CA VAL A 319 -6.64 -0.35 31.89
C VAL A 319 -5.93 0.84 32.52
N ASP A 320 -4.71 1.10 32.06
CA ASP A 320 -3.89 2.21 32.51
C ASP A 320 -4.09 3.50 31.67
N GLN A 321 -3.42 4.57 32.07
CA GLN A 321 -3.51 5.87 31.38
C GLN A 321 -2.95 5.83 29.96
N ALA A 322 -1.95 4.99 29.69
CA ALA A 322 -1.34 4.88 28.37
C ALA A 322 -2.33 4.24 27.39
N TYR A 323 -2.94 3.11 27.79
CA TYR A 323 -4.00 2.45 27.04
C TYR A 323 -5.20 3.37 26.81
N LEU A 324 -5.63 4.13 27.82
CA LEU A 324 -6.73 5.09 27.67
C LEU A 324 -6.40 6.24 26.71
N ALA A 325 -5.15 6.69 26.65
CA ALA A 325 -4.72 7.72 25.71
C ALA A 325 -4.76 7.20 24.27
N GLU A 326 -4.21 6.00 24.04
CA GLU A 326 -4.23 5.33 22.73
C GLU A 326 -5.67 5.03 22.28
N LEU A 327 -6.50 4.46 23.15
CA LEU A 327 -7.88 4.14 22.84
C LEU A 327 -8.71 5.39 22.49
N ARG A 328 -8.43 6.55 23.10
CA ARG A 328 -9.07 7.82 22.71
C ARG A 328 -8.66 8.28 21.31
N GLN A 329 -7.40 8.11 20.93
CA GLN A 329 -6.93 8.42 19.58
C GLN A 329 -7.59 7.50 18.55
N LEU A 330 -7.60 6.20 18.81
CA LEU A 330 -8.25 5.23 17.95
C LEU A 330 -9.76 5.46 17.85
N ALA A 331 -10.45 5.77 18.96
CA ALA A 331 -11.89 6.08 18.94
C ALA A 331 -12.21 7.34 18.12
N ALA A 332 -11.35 8.36 18.17
CA ALA A 332 -11.46 9.55 17.33
C ALA A 332 -11.23 9.22 15.84
N GLU A 333 -10.19 8.43 15.51
CA GLU A 333 -9.95 7.96 14.13
C GLU A 333 -11.10 7.10 13.60
N ALA A 334 -11.65 6.21 14.44
CA ALA A 334 -12.79 5.36 14.10
C ALA A 334 -14.04 6.21 13.82
N SER A 335 -14.30 7.23 14.65
CA SER A 335 -15.40 8.17 14.46
C SER A 335 -15.25 8.98 13.16
N HIS A 336 -14.03 9.47 12.87
CA HIS A 336 -13.72 10.19 11.64
C HIS A 336 -13.91 9.31 10.40
N THR A 337 -13.39 8.09 10.44
CA THR A 337 -13.51 7.13 9.34
C THR A 337 -14.98 6.72 9.13
N TRP A 338 -15.74 6.56 10.22
CA TRP A 338 -17.15 6.25 10.13
C TRP A 338 -17.99 7.39 9.55
N ALA A 339 -17.65 8.64 9.83
CA ALA A 339 -18.32 9.80 9.23
C ALA A 339 -18.26 9.79 7.69
N LEU A 340 -17.23 9.18 7.09
CA LEU A 340 -17.16 8.98 5.64
C LEU A 340 -18.16 7.92 5.17
N ALA A 341 -18.34 6.84 5.92
CA ALA A 341 -19.36 5.82 5.62
C ALA A 341 -20.78 6.42 5.67
N GLU A 342 -21.05 7.32 6.62
CA GLU A 342 -22.34 8.01 6.73
C GLU A 342 -22.63 8.95 5.54
N GLN A 343 -21.58 9.49 4.91
CA GLN A 343 -21.67 10.36 3.74
C GLN A 343 -21.64 9.58 2.41
N THR A 344 -21.37 8.27 2.45
CA THR A 344 -21.21 7.44 1.26
C THR A 344 -22.56 6.94 0.78
N SER A 345 -22.86 7.13 -0.50
CA SER A 345 -23.96 6.40 -1.15
C SER A 345 -23.53 4.96 -1.41
N PHE A 346 -24.28 4.01 -0.86
CA PHE A 346 -24.09 2.58 -1.10
C PHE A 346 -24.97 2.04 -2.25
N GLU A 347 -25.69 2.92 -2.93
CA GLU A 347 -26.49 2.57 -4.09
C GLU A 347 -25.60 2.29 -5.30
N LEU A 348 -25.88 1.20 -6.01
CA LEU A 348 -25.18 0.83 -7.23
C LEU A 348 -26.18 0.84 -8.39
N PRO A 349 -25.88 1.52 -9.51
CA PRO A 349 -26.76 1.55 -10.69
C PRO A 349 -27.11 0.15 -11.24
N ALA A 350 -26.21 -0.82 -11.05
CA ALA A 350 -26.41 -2.22 -11.40
C ALA A 350 -26.06 -3.11 -10.20
N ALA A 351 -26.76 -2.89 -9.08
CA ALA A 351 -26.62 -3.72 -7.88
C ALA A 351 -26.95 -5.19 -8.20
N PRO A 352 -26.13 -6.15 -7.75
CA PRO A 352 -26.43 -7.56 -7.96
C PRO A 352 -27.64 -8.01 -7.11
N GLU A 353 -28.31 -9.08 -7.53
CA GLU A 353 -29.45 -9.64 -6.81
C GLU A 353 -29.10 -9.97 -5.36
N GLY A 354 -29.92 -9.52 -4.40
CA GLY A 354 -29.66 -9.71 -2.97
C GLY A 354 -28.78 -8.65 -2.33
N TRP A 355 -28.38 -7.60 -3.06
CA TRP A 355 -27.81 -6.38 -2.46
C TRP A 355 -28.82 -5.75 -1.49
N PRO A 356 -28.38 -5.26 -0.31
CA PRO A 356 -29.29 -4.72 0.70
C PRO A 356 -29.99 -3.44 0.22
N SER A 357 -31.21 -3.23 0.69
CA SER A 357 -31.96 -2.01 0.36
C SER A 357 -31.37 -0.78 1.06
N PRO A 358 -31.59 0.44 0.53
CA PRO A 358 -31.13 1.67 1.20
C PRO A 358 -31.57 1.78 2.66
N LEU A 359 -32.79 1.30 2.99
CA LEU A 359 -33.29 1.26 4.37
C LEU A 359 -32.46 0.31 5.25
N GLN A 360 -32.17 -0.91 4.78
CA GLN A 360 -31.37 -1.88 5.53
C GLN A 360 -29.94 -1.37 5.75
N ILE A 361 -29.37 -0.72 4.75
CA ILE A 361 -28.04 -0.10 4.84
C ILE A 361 -28.07 1.04 5.86
N GLY A 362 -29.04 1.96 5.76
CA GLY A 362 -29.19 3.08 6.70
C GLY A 362 -29.31 2.62 8.15
N GLU A 363 -30.16 1.63 8.43
CA GLU A 363 -30.27 1.05 9.77
C GLU A 363 -28.97 0.43 10.27
N GLY A 364 -28.24 -0.26 9.38
CA GLY A 364 -26.94 -0.83 9.72
C GLY A 364 -25.91 0.27 10.02
N VAL A 365 -25.94 1.35 9.24
CA VAL A 365 -25.05 2.50 9.42
C VAL A 365 -25.30 3.19 10.76
N ASP A 366 -26.57 3.42 11.10
CA ASP A 366 -26.98 4.02 12.36
C ASP A 366 -26.60 3.16 13.58
N LYS A 367 -26.67 1.82 13.45
CA LYS A 367 -26.27 0.90 14.52
C LYS A 367 -24.77 0.96 14.83
N VAL A 368 -23.92 1.17 13.82
CA VAL A 368 -22.47 1.36 14.04
C VAL A 368 -22.18 2.75 14.61
N ARG A 369 -22.87 3.81 14.14
CA ARG A 369 -22.80 5.14 14.77
C ARG A 369 -23.13 5.06 16.26
N ALA A 370 -24.17 4.32 16.60
CA ALA A 370 -24.61 4.14 17.99
C ALA A 370 -23.57 3.39 18.85
N SER A 371 -22.86 2.39 18.31
CA SER A 371 -21.80 1.71 19.08
C SER A 371 -20.58 2.62 19.31
N LEU A 372 -20.18 3.43 18.33
CA LEU A 372 -19.13 4.45 18.51
C LEU A 372 -19.52 5.50 19.54
N SER A 373 -20.78 5.95 19.53
CA SER A 373 -21.31 6.88 20.52
C SER A 373 -21.24 6.32 21.94
N LYS A 374 -21.50 5.00 22.10
CA LYS A 374 -21.37 4.30 23.39
C LYS A 374 -19.92 4.23 23.85
N LEU A 375 -18.97 3.88 22.97
CA LEU A 375 -17.53 3.88 23.30
C LEU A 375 -17.06 5.27 23.75
N ASN A 376 -17.39 6.30 22.98
CA ASN A 376 -17.03 7.68 23.32
C ASN A 376 -17.65 8.14 24.65
N ALA A 377 -18.86 7.68 24.99
CA ALA A 377 -19.46 7.94 26.29
C ALA A 377 -18.75 7.21 27.44
N ALA A 378 -18.43 5.93 27.26
CA ALA A 378 -17.67 5.14 28.24
C ALA A 378 -16.30 5.76 28.52
N LEU A 379 -15.58 6.20 27.48
CA LEU A 379 -14.27 6.87 27.61
C LEU A 379 -14.32 8.19 28.39
N ARG A 380 -15.47 8.89 28.38
CA ARG A 380 -15.70 10.07 29.21
C ARG A 380 -16.07 9.71 30.65
N GLY A 381 -16.79 8.61 30.84
CA GLY A 381 -17.17 8.11 32.17
C GLY A 381 -15.99 7.55 32.95
N GLY A 382 -15.01 6.97 32.27
CA GLY A 382 -13.76 6.49 32.88
C GLY A 382 -13.84 5.13 33.55
N ASP A 383 -14.99 4.45 33.51
CA ASP A 383 -15.16 3.10 34.05
C ASP A 383 -14.49 2.05 33.13
N PRO A 384 -13.44 1.34 33.59
CA PRO A 384 -12.68 0.41 32.76
C PRO A 384 -13.53 -0.71 32.15
N ASP A 385 -14.46 -1.29 32.93
CA ASP A 385 -15.33 -2.38 32.46
C ASP A 385 -16.26 -1.89 31.34
N ALA A 386 -16.93 -0.75 31.53
CA ALA A 386 -17.77 -0.15 30.49
C ALA A 386 -16.99 0.21 29.23
N ILE A 387 -15.74 0.68 29.37
CA ILE A 387 -14.87 1.01 28.24
C ILE A 387 -14.53 -0.23 27.42
N LEU A 388 -14.07 -1.30 28.07
CA LEU A 388 -13.73 -2.57 27.41
C LEU A 388 -14.96 -3.19 26.75
N GLN A 389 -16.11 -3.21 27.44
CA GLN A 389 -17.36 -3.70 26.89
C GLN A 389 -17.80 -2.89 25.65
N ALA A 390 -17.70 -1.56 25.69
CA ALA A 390 -18.07 -0.71 24.57
C ALA A 390 -17.10 -0.85 23.38
N ALA A 391 -15.80 -1.03 23.64
CA ALA A 391 -14.78 -1.27 22.63
C ALA A 391 -15.04 -2.58 21.88
N VAL A 392 -15.24 -3.69 22.60
CA VAL A 392 -15.63 -4.99 22.00
C VAL A 392 -16.98 -4.89 21.28
N GLY A 393 -17.90 -4.08 21.82
CA GLY A 393 -19.23 -3.83 21.27
C GLY A 393 -19.26 -3.11 19.91
N LEU A 394 -18.11 -2.64 19.39
CA LEU A 394 -18.04 -2.06 18.04
C LEU A 394 -18.23 -3.10 16.93
N LYS A 395 -17.70 -4.32 17.12
CA LYS A 395 -17.64 -5.37 16.08
C LYS A 395 -19.00 -5.92 15.65
N PRO A 396 -19.96 -6.23 16.56
CA PRO A 396 -21.23 -6.84 16.17
C PRO A 396 -22.07 -6.04 15.17
N PRO A 397 -22.37 -4.73 15.36
CA PRO A 397 -23.16 -3.97 14.39
C PRO A 397 -22.43 -3.83 13.04
N PHE A 398 -21.10 -3.66 13.05
CA PHE A 398 -20.31 -3.62 11.83
C PHE A 398 -20.40 -4.93 11.06
N ALA A 399 -20.17 -6.06 11.73
CA ALA A 399 -20.24 -7.38 11.11
C ALA A 399 -21.63 -7.63 10.51
N LYS A 400 -22.71 -7.24 11.20
CA LYS A 400 -24.09 -7.38 10.70
C LYS A 400 -24.32 -6.58 9.42
N LEU A 401 -23.86 -5.32 9.37
CA LEU A 401 -23.94 -4.48 8.17
C LEU A 401 -23.09 -5.07 7.03
N TYR A 402 -21.81 -5.37 7.28
CA TYR A 402 -20.90 -5.89 6.27
C TYR A 402 -21.42 -7.21 5.68
N MET A 403 -21.91 -8.12 6.52
CA MET A 403 -22.51 -9.38 6.08
C MET A 403 -23.79 -9.19 5.24
N SER A 404 -24.50 -8.06 5.33
CA SER A 404 -25.70 -7.84 4.52
C SER A 404 -25.41 -7.72 3.02
N PHE A 405 -24.17 -7.42 2.63
CA PHE A 405 -23.73 -7.36 1.22
C PHE A 405 -23.35 -8.73 0.65
N GLY A 406 -23.29 -9.78 1.49
CA GLY A 406 -22.95 -11.14 1.09
C GLY A 406 -24.15 -11.99 0.64
N ALA A 407 -23.97 -12.86 -0.35
CA ALA A 407 -24.96 -13.83 -0.80
C ALA A 407 -24.86 -15.14 0.01
N PHE A 408 -25.51 -15.18 1.18
CA PHE A 408 -25.50 -16.36 2.06
C PHE A 408 -26.47 -17.46 1.58
N PRO A 409 -26.09 -18.76 1.69
CA PRO A 409 -26.98 -19.87 1.37
C PRO A 409 -28.28 -19.83 2.18
N GLY A 410 -29.42 -20.11 1.54
CA GLY A 410 -30.73 -20.19 2.21
C GLY A 410 -31.41 -18.84 2.47
N LYS A 411 -30.74 -17.71 2.25
CA LYS A 411 -31.40 -16.40 2.16
C LYS A 411 -31.83 -16.16 0.72
N GLY A 412 -32.95 -16.75 0.32
CA GLY A 412 -33.70 -16.25 -0.84
C GLY A 412 -34.30 -14.87 -0.54
N PRO A 413 -34.83 -14.15 -1.56
CA PRO A 413 -35.41 -12.82 -1.36
C PRO A 413 -36.60 -12.93 -0.41
N GLY A 414 -36.42 -12.53 0.86
CA GLY A 414 -37.48 -12.54 1.88
C GLY A 414 -37.10 -13.01 3.29
N ALA A 415 -35.92 -13.56 3.54
CA ALA A 415 -35.55 -14.04 4.88
C ALA A 415 -34.85 -12.98 5.77
N ALA A 416 -35.33 -11.74 5.74
CA ALA A 416 -34.91 -10.66 6.65
C ALA A 416 -36.06 -10.27 7.58
N ALA A 417 -36.56 -11.24 8.35
CA ALA A 417 -37.42 -11.00 9.51
C ALA A 417 -37.37 -12.22 10.44
N ALA A 418 -36.26 -12.38 11.18
CA ALA A 418 -36.22 -13.06 12.48
C ALA A 418 -34.77 -13.10 12.98
N GLN A 419 -34.58 -12.58 14.20
CA GLN A 419 -33.38 -12.54 15.06
C GLN A 419 -32.70 -11.16 15.19
#